data_AF-A0A165RE89-F1
#
_entry.id   AF-A0A165RE89-F1
#
_cell.length_a   1.000
_cell.length_b   1.000
_cell.length_c   1.000
_cell.angle_alpha   90.00
_cell.angle_beta   90.00
_cell.angle_gamma   90.00
#
_symmetry.space_group_name_H-M   'P 1'
#
loop_
_entity.id
_entity.type
_entity.pdbx_description
1 polymer ?
#
loop_
_entity_poly.entity_id
_entity_poly.type
_entity_poly.pdbx_seq_one_letter_code
_entity_poly.pdbx_strand_id
1 'polypeptide(L)'
;MAVSVAAATKALKKFRIDNLPGRQLRAAAVTTQKSVKQPIVEARNPFLPVQNPYSGKWAKPRYSLRMQKELVKKAKACGMVGLLPPGPKLSLEEIEAAKRSETVAPRPDKKQDWWLRPVEWSTEPLVDKAKKAGLVTMYVGRKRMFKGHKWERVRSERLRRHRIAMKGMAKQVKSYKSFYHRRRPSPLATPRANSQKLPF
;
A
#
# COMPACT_ATOMS: atom_id res chain seq x y z
N MET A 1 8.40 -19.76 -12.21
CA MET A 1 9.23 -20.58 -11.30
C MET A 1 8.37 -21.07 -10.14
N ALA A 2 7.89 -22.31 -10.20
CA ALA A 2 7.24 -22.96 -9.05
C ALA A 2 8.28 -23.14 -7.94
N VAL A 3 7.93 -22.77 -6.71
CA VAL A 3 8.84 -22.96 -5.56
C VAL A 3 8.76 -24.44 -5.17
N SER A 4 9.89 -25.14 -5.19
CA SER A 4 9.91 -26.55 -4.77
C SER A 4 9.56 -26.67 -3.28
N VAL A 5 8.73 -27.67 -2.92
CA VAL A 5 8.26 -27.88 -1.55
C VAL A 5 9.45 -28.08 -0.59
N ALA A 6 10.50 -28.80 -1.02
CA ALA A 6 11.71 -29.00 -0.23
C ALA A 6 12.50 -27.70 0.05
N ALA A 7 12.58 -26.79 -0.92
CA ALA A 7 13.21 -25.49 -0.69
C ALA A 7 12.36 -24.60 0.24
N ALA A 8 11.03 -24.71 0.14
CA ALA A 8 10.11 -24.03 1.03
C ALA A 8 10.23 -24.50 2.48
N THR A 9 10.28 -25.81 2.73
CA THR A 9 10.46 -26.37 4.07
C THR A 9 11.82 -26.01 4.67
N LYS A 10 12.91 -26.05 3.88
CA LYS A 10 14.25 -25.62 4.32
C LYS A 10 14.25 -24.15 4.75
N ALA A 11 13.58 -23.28 4.00
CA ALA A 11 13.49 -21.86 4.34
C ALA A 11 12.74 -21.62 5.66
N LEU A 12 11.66 -22.38 5.91
CA LEU A 12 10.89 -22.28 7.15
C LEU A 12 11.62 -22.87 8.36
N LYS A 13 12.33 -23.98 8.16
CA LYS A 13 13.24 -24.53 9.17
C LYS A 13 14.30 -23.51 9.57
N LYS A 14 14.94 -22.86 8.59
CA LYS A 14 15.90 -21.77 8.85
C LYS A 14 15.25 -20.62 9.62
N PHE A 15 14.09 -20.14 9.16
CA PHE A 15 13.35 -19.08 9.86
C PHE A 15 13.09 -19.44 11.32
N ARG A 16 12.63 -20.67 11.61
CA ARG A 16 12.38 -21.09 12.99
C ARG A 16 13.66 -21.20 13.82
N ILE A 17 14.72 -21.79 13.28
CA ILE A 17 16.01 -21.89 13.99
C ILE A 17 16.56 -20.50 14.33
N ASP A 18 16.45 -19.55 13.40
CA ASP A 18 17.01 -18.21 13.55
C ASP A 18 16.24 -17.34 14.58
N ASN A 19 14.95 -17.61 14.80
CA ASN A 19 14.06 -16.74 15.59
C ASN A 19 13.53 -17.36 16.87
N LEU A 20 13.63 -18.68 17.05
CA LEU A 20 13.18 -19.35 18.24
C LEU A 20 14.32 -19.59 19.22
N PRO A 21 14.06 -19.56 20.54
CA PRO A 21 15.04 -19.93 21.55
C PRO A 21 15.30 -21.45 21.47
N GLY A 22 16.22 -21.85 20.59
CA GLY A 22 16.49 -23.26 20.30
C GLY A 22 16.88 -24.07 21.54
N ARG A 23 17.56 -23.45 22.51
CA ARG A 23 17.90 -24.09 23.80
C ARG A 23 16.65 -24.43 24.61
N GLN A 24 15.66 -23.53 24.66
CA GLN A 24 14.40 -23.76 25.39
C GLN A 24 13.54 -24.83 24.68
N LEU A 25 13.45 -24.77 23.35
CA LEU A 25 12.68 -25.76 22.59
C LEU A 25 13.29 -27.16 22.63
N ARG A 26 14.63 -27.27 22.61
CA ARG A 26 15.36 -28.53 22.78
C ARG A 26 15.25 -29.06 24.21
N ALA A 27 15.42 -28.21 25.22
CA ALA A 27 15.27 -28.61 26.62
C ALA A 27 13.86 -29.15 26.89
N ALA A 28 12.82 -28.45 26.42
CA ALA A 28 11.46 -28.93 26.51
C ALA A 28 11.23 -30.23 25.71
N ALA A 29 12.12 -30.60 24.76
CA ALA A 29 12.02 -31.84 23.97
C ALA A 29 12.57 -33.05 24.72
N VAL A 30 13.41 -32.79 25.72
CA VAL A 30 13.97 -33.78 26.62
C VAL A 30 13.05 -34.00 27.82
N THR A 31 12.28 -32.99 28.25
CA THR A 31 11.30 -33.10 29.34
C THR A 31 10.05 -33.88 28.92
N THR A 32 10.16 -35.21 28.85
CA THR A 32 9.04 -36.13 28.69
C THR A 32 8.32 -36.31 30.03
N GLN A 33 7.64 -35.29 30.53
CA GLN A 33 6.88 -35.40 31.78
C GLN A 33 5.40 -35.08 31.56
N LYS A 34 4.62 -36.16 31.37
CA LYS A 34 3.35 -36.51 32.04
C LYS A 34 2.44 -35.37 32.58
N SER A 35 2.30 -34.26 31.86
CA SER A 35 1.36 -33.18 32.17
C SER A 35 0.56 -32.80 30.91
N VAL A 36 -0.75 -32.67 31.09
CA VAL A 36 -1.79 -32.54 30.05
C VAL A 36 -1.68 -31.24 29.22
N LYS A 37 -0.78 -30.31 29.57
CA LYS A 37 -0.55 -29.06 28.85
C LYS A 37 0.97 -28.83 28.69
N GLN A 38 1.52 -29.16 27.52
CA GLN A 38 2.92 -28.82 27.20
C GLN A 38 3.13 -27.31 27.37
N PRO A 39 4.25 -26.84 27.95
CA PRO A 39 4.50 -25.41 28.12
C PRO A 39 4.64 -24.78 26.74
N ILE A 40 3.72 -23.88 26.40
CA ILE A 40 3.76 -23.14 25.16
C ILE A 40 4.95 -22.18 25.26
N VAL A 41 5.92 -22.33 24.36
CA VAL A 41 7.09 -21.45 24.37
C VAL A 41 6.67 -20.11 23.78
N GLU A 42 6.76 -19.06 24.58
CA GLU A 42 6.55 -17.69 24.14
C GLU A 42 7.78 -17.19 23.37
N ALA A 43 7.56 -16.69 22.15
CA ALA A 43 8.63 -16.12 21.34
C ALA A 43 8.25 -14.74 20.80
N ARG A 44 9.25 -13.86 20.70
CA ARG A 44 9.06 -12.52 20.14
C ARG A 44 8.81 -12.57 18.65
N ASN A 45 7.77 -11.88 18.19
CA ASN A 45 7.42 -11.84 16.77
C ASN A 45 8.45 -11.07 15.91
N PRO A 46 9.13 -11.71 14.95
CA PRO A 46 10.14 -11.07 14.10
C PRO A 46 9.56 -10.27 12.92
N PHE A 47 8.25 -10.34 12.66
CA PHE A 47 7.57 -9.61 11.60
C PHE A 47 7.11 -8.20 12.02
N LEU A 48 7.10 -7.92 13.31
CA LEU A 48 6.66 -6.65 13.86
C LEU A 48 7.86 -5.75 14.20
N PRO A 49 7.72 -4.42 14.04
CA PRO A 49 8.71 -3.48 14.54
C PRO A 49 8.70 -3.47 16.07
N VAL A 50 9.85 -3.12 16.63
CA VAL A 50 10.12 -3.20 18.06
C VAL A 50 10.49 -1.82 18.56
N GLN A 51 9.86 -1.36 19.64
CA GLN A 51 10.32 -0.16 20.32
C GLN A 51 11.48 -0.50 21.26
N ASN A 52 12.56 0.28 21.20
CA ASN A 52 13.62 0.21 22.19
C ASN A 52 13.13 0.91 23.47
N PRO A 53 13.09 0.22 24.64
CA PRO A 53 12.55 0.78 25.88
C PRO A 53 13.33 2.00 26.38
N TYR A 54 14.65 2.06 26.14
CA TYR A 54 15.49 3.16 26.63
C TYR A 54 15.44 4.40 25.73
N SER A 55 15.43 4.22 24.40
CA SER A 55 15.47 5.34 23.45
C SER A 55 14.12 5.75 22.89
N GLY A 56 13.06 4.95 23.11
CA GLY A 56 11.72 5.16 22.55
C GLY A 56 11.64 5.02 21.01
N LYS A 57 12.77 4.82 20.32
CA LYS A 57 12.84 4.69 18.86
C LYS A 57 12.34 3.31 18.42
N TRP A 58 11.62 3.30 17.30
CA TRP A 58 11.16 2.06 16.66
C TRP A 58 12.26 1.47 15.77
N ALA A 59 12.70 0.27 16.11
CA ALA A 59 13.50 -0.56 15.23
C ALA A 59 12.62 -1.23 14.17
N LYS A 60 13.11 -1.26 12.94
CA LYS A 60 12.48 -1.97 11.82
C LYS A 60 12.32 -3.47 12.15
N PRO A 61 11.29 -4.15 11.61
CA PRO A 61 11.15 -5.59 11.78
C PRO A 61 12.37 -6.33 11.23
N ARG A 62 12.70 -7.49 11.81
CA ARG A 62 13.86 -8.30 11.39
C ARG A 62 13.71 -8.78 9.94
N TYR A 63 12.47 -9.09 9.52
CA TYR A 63 12.15 -9.41 8.14
C TYR A 63 11.35 -8.29 7.48
N SER A 64 11.80 -7.83 6.31
CA SER A 64 11.09 -6.84 5.50
C SER A 64 9.77 -7.39 4.95
N LEU A 65 8.83 -6.51 4.58
CA LEU A 65 7.51 -6.92 4.03
C LEU A 65 7.63 -7.82 2.80
N ARG A 66 8.69 -7.65 1.98
CA ARG A 66 8.97 -8.54 0.84
C ARG A 66 9.34 -9.94 1.32
N MET A 67 10.28 -10.04 2.27
CA MET A 67 10.70 -11.32 2.83
C MET A 67 9.56 -12.03 3.56
N GLN A 68 8.72 -11.28 4.28
CA GLN A 68 7.49 -11.81 4.90
C GLN A 68 6.58 -12.43 3.83
N LYS A 69 6.31 -11.71 2.73
CA LYS A 69 5.50 -12.23 1.61
C LYS A 69 6.10 -13.50 1.00
N GLU A 70 7.43 -13.54 0.81
CA GLU A 70 8.11 -14.72 0.27
C GLU A 70 8.03 -15.92 1.23
N LEU A 71 8.18 -15.71 2.55
CA LEU A 71 8.03 -16.75 3.56
C LEU A 71 6.58 -17.27 3.61
N VAL A 72 5.59 -16.38 3.57
CA VAL A 72 4.17 -16.77 3.52
C VAL A 72 3.86 -17.56 2.25
N LYS A 73 4.40 -17.15 1.09
CA LYS A 73 4.25 -17.90 -0.16
C LYS A 73 4.84 -19.31 -0.06
N LYS A 74 6.03 -19.44 0.55
CA LYS A 74 6.67 -20.74 0.81
C LYS A 74 5.84 -21.59 1.77
N ALA A 75 5.32 -20.99 2.84
CA ALA A 75 4.47 -21.67 3.83
C ALA A 75 3.16 -22.19 3.25
N LYS A 76 2.51 -21.39 2.39
CA LYS A 76 1.31 -21.81 1.65
C LYS A 76 1.62 -22.98 0.71
N ALA A 77 2.76 -22.93 0.01
CA ALA A 77 3.17 -24.01 -0.90
C ALA A 77 3.47 -25.34 -0.19
N CYS A 78 3.91 -25.31 1.07
CA CYS A 78 4.21 -26.52 1.85
C CYS A 78 3.16 -26.85 2.92
N GLY A 79 2.03 -26.12 2.98
CA GLY A 79 0.96 -26.35 3.98
C GLY A 79 1.33 -26.03 5.44
N MET A 80 2.46 -25.34 5.70
CA MET A 80 2.94 -25.05 7.07
C MET A 80 2.67 -23.61 7.50
N VAL A 81 1.55 -23.03 7.08
CA VAL A 81 1.18 -21.64 7.40
C VAL A 81 0.96 -21.45 8.90
N GLY A 82 0.39 -22.46 9.58
CA GLY A 82 0.15 -22.45 11.03
C GLY A 82 1.42 -22.31 11.90
N LEU A 83 2.61 -22.45 11.31
CA LEU A 83 3.88 -22.34 12.02
C LEU A 83 4.44 -20.91 12.08
N LEU A 84 3.94 -19.98 11.24
CA LEU A 84 4.43 -18.60 11.15
C LEU A 84 3.76 -17.69 12.19
N PRO A 85 4.44 -16.60 12.59
CA PRO A 85 3.81 -15.54 13.36
C PRO A 85 2.78 -14.76 12.53
N PRO A 86 1.75 -14.20 13.18
CA PRO A 86 0.86 -13.23 12.55
C PRO A 86 1.61 -11.95 12.17
N GLY A 87 1.16 -11.26 11.12
CA GLY A 87 1.76 -10.01 10.68
C GLY A 87 1.03 -9.32 9.52
N PRO A 88 1.58 -8.23 8.96
CA PRO A 88 0.91 -7.43 7.92
C PRO A 88 0.57 -8.19 6.62
N LYS A 89 1.21 -9.35 6.40
CA LYS A 89 1.01 -10.20 5.21
C LYS A 89 0.34 -11.53 5.54
N LEU A 90 0.00 -11.78 6.81
CA LEU A 90 -0.58 -13.02 7.30
C LEU A 90 -1.50 -12.71 8.49
N SER A 91 -2.81 -12.79 8.29
CA SER A 91 -3.80 -12.51 9.34
C SER A 91 -3.85 -13.64 10.38
N LEU A 92 -4.35 -13.31 11.57
CA LEU A 92 -4.60 -14.30 12.63
C LEU A 92 -5.61 -15.37 12.17
N GLU A 93 -6.67 -14.95 11.50
CA GLU A 93 -7.69 -15.83 10.94
C GLU A 93 -7.13 -16.83 9.92
N GLU A 94 -6.21 -16.40 9.04
CA GLU A 94 -5.54 -17.31 8.10
C GLU A 94 -4.69 -18.37 8.83
N ILE A 95 -4.04 -17.99 9.93
CA ILE A 95 -3.25 -18.92 10.75
C ILE A 95 -4.16 -19.89 11.48
N GLU A 96 -5.25 -19.41 12.08
CA GLU A 96 -6.22 -20.25 12.77
C GLU A 96 -6.91 -21.22 11.82
N ALA A 97 -7.30 -20.78 10.62
CA ALA A 97 -7.84 -21.64 9.58
C ALA A 97 -6.82 -22.71 9.15
N ALA A 98 -5.55 -22.36 9.02
CA ALA A 98 -4.48 -23.31 8.72
C ALA A 98 -4.23 -24.31 9.87
N LYS A 99 -4.39 -23.88 11.13
CA LYS A 99 -4.33 -24.77 12.30
C LYS A 99 -5.52 -25.73 12.33
N ARG A 100 -6.74 -25.22 12.11
CA ARG A 100 -7.99 -26.01 12.09
C ARG A 100 -8.03 -27.03 10.96
N SER A 101 -7.45 -26.71 9.81
CA SER A 101 -7.38 -27.62 8.66
C SER A 101 -6.30 -28.71 8.81
N GLU A 102 -5.54 -28.72 9.92
CA GLU A 102 -4.52 -29.73 10.25
C GLU A 102 -3.65 -30.15 9.06
N THR A 103 -3.34 -29.23 8.13
CA THR A 103 -2.72 -29.58 6.84
C THR A 103 -1.31 -30.17 6.98
N VAL A 104 -0.74 -30.14 8.18
CA VAL A 104 0.48 -30.86 8.54
C VAL A 104 0.38 -31.30 10.01
N ALA A 105 -0.26 -32.43 10.28
CA ALA A 105 0.14 -33.25 11.42
C ALA A 105 1.61 -33.66 11.19
N PRO A 106 2.51 -33.53 12.18
CA PRO A 106 3.85 -34.09 12.08
C PRO A 106 3.72 -35.57 11.74
N ARG A 107 4.27 -36.01 10.59
CA ARG A 107 4.35 -37.44 10.27
C ARG A 107 5.05 -38.14 11.46
N PRO A 108 4.40 -39.10 12.13
CA PRO A 108 4.87 -39.62 13.43
C PRO A 108 6.16 -40.46 13.36
N ASP A 109 6.68 -40.72 12.16
CA ASP A 109 7.72 -41.73 11.95
C ASP A 109 9.16 -41.23 12.15
N LYS A 110 9.35 -39.93 12.40
CA LYS A 110 10.67 -39.34 12.69
C LYS A 110 10.61 -38.68 14.05
N LYS A 111 11.54 -39.05 14.96
CA LYS A 111 11.83 -38.36 16.24
C LYS A 111 11.42 -36.89 16.13
N GLN A 112 10.34 -36.50 16.82
CA GLN A 112 9.68 -35.22 16.62
C GLN A 112 10.72 -34.10 16.51
N ASP A 113 10.80 -33.54 15.31
CA ASP A 113 11.72 -32.46 15.00
C ASP A 113 11.39 -31.29 15.93
N TRP A 114 12.26 -31.00 16.90
CA TRP A 114 12.01 -30.03 17.99
C TRP A 114 11.58 -28.63 17.49
N TRP A 115 11.90 -28.29 16.23
CA TRP A 115 11.54 -27.03 15.60
C TRP A 115 10.08 -26.96 15.11
N LEU A 116 9.34 -28.08 15.05
CA LEU A 116 7.92 -28.13 14.66
C LEU A 116 6.96 -27.80 15.81
N ARG A 117 7.49 -27.65 17.03
CA ARG A 117 6.69 -27.41 18.23
C ARG A 117 5.79 -26.18 18.11
N PRO A 118 4.61 -26.21 18.75
CA PRO A 118 3.75 -25.04 18.83
C PRO A 118 4.47 -23.94 19.62
N VAL A 119 4.42 -22.74 19.09
CA VAL A 119 4.99 -21.52 19.68
C VAL A 119 3.92 -20.47 19.66
N GLU A 120 3.70 -19.81 20.78
CA GLU A 120 2.91 -18.60 20.83
C GLU A 120 3.81 -17.42 20.54
N TRP A 121 3.47 -16.71 19.47
CA TRP A 121 4.16 -15.49 19.10
C TRP A 121 3.55 -14.33 19.86
N SER A 122 4.38 -13.46 20.42
CA SER A 122 3.91 -12.22 21.05
C SER A 122 3.06 -11.40 20.08
N THR A 123 1.74 -11.37 20.26
CA THR A 123 0.79 -10.58 19.46
C THR A 123 0.41 -9.30 20.18
N GLU A 124 1.38 -8.51 20.61
CA GLU A 124 1.01 -7.15 21.01
C GLU A 124 0.28 -6.49 19.84
N PRO A 125 -0.90 -5.86 20.07
CA PRO A 125 -1.71 -5.23 19.02
C PRO A 125 -1.01 -3.96 18.53
N LEU A 126 0.10 -4.17 17.83
CA LEU A 126 0.89 -3.16 17.17
C LEU A 126 0.12 -2.57 16.00
N VAL A 127 -0.88 -3.28 15.47
CA VAL A 127 -1.78 -2.76 14.45
C VAL A 127 -2.55 -1.57 14.99
N ASP A 128 -3.14 -1.64 16.19
CA ASP A 128 -3.91 -0.51 16.73
C ASP A 128 -3.02 0.63 17.20
N LYS A 129 -1.84 0.33 17.75
CA LYS A 129 -0.79 1.34 18.01
C LYS A 129 -0.30 1.99 16.71
N ALA A 130 -0.15 1.24 15.62
CA ALA A 130 0.26 1.75 14.30
C ALA A 130 -0.86 2.54 13.59
N LYS A 131 -2.12 2.12 13.73
CA LYS A 131 -3.29 2.90 13.33
C LYS A 131 -3.30 4.25 14.06
N LYS A 132 -3.07 4.24 15.38
CA LYS A 132 -2.88 5.46 16.20
C LYS A 132 -1.67 6.28 15.77
N ALA A 133 -0.57 5.66 15.38
CA ALA A 133 0.65 6.31 14.91
C ALA A 133 0.58 6.82 13.45
N GLY A 134 -0.59 6.74 12.79
CA GLY A 134 -0.77 7.24 11.43
C GLY A 134 -0.19 6.36 10.32
N LEU A 135 0.13 5.10 10.60
CA LEU A 135 0.60 4.11 9.62
C LEU A 135 -0.53 3.52 8.77
N VAL A 136 -1.78 3.91 9.03
CA VAL A 136 -2.91 3.66 8.15
C VAL A 136 -2.84 4.64 6.99
N THR A 137 -2.85 4.08 5.78
CA THR A 137 -3.04 4.74 4.48
C THR A 137 -3.50 6.18 4.58
N MET A 138 -2.68 7.11 4.05
CA MET A 138 -2.78 8.59 4.05
C MET A 138 -4.16 9.22 3.74
N TYR A 139 -5.18 8.44 3.40
CA TYR A 139 -6.45 8.86 2.81
C TYR A 139 -7.71 8.38 3.56
N VAL A 140 -7.58 7.56 4.62
CA VAL A 140 -8.77 7.13 5.39
C VAL A 140 -9.31 8.31 6.20
N GLY A 141 -10.54 8.74 5.89
CA GLY A 141 -11.26 9.77 6.66
C GLY A 141 -11.20 11.22 6.14
N ARG A 142 -10.64 11.51 4.96
CA ARG A 142 -10.58 12.88 4.40
C ARG A 142 -11.64 13.13 3.30
N LYS A 143 -12.47 14.17 3.47
CA LYS A 143 -13.60 14.53 2.55
C LYS A 143 -13.20 15.10 1.18
N ARG A 144 -12.03 15.73 1.00
CA ARG A 144 -11.51 16.14 -0.32
C ARG A 144 -10.08 15.65 -0.48
N MET A 145 -9.93 14.71 -1.39
CA MET A 145 -8.73 13.88 -1.51
C MET A 145 -7.71 14.43 -2.50
N PHE A 146 -8.13 15.27 -3.46
CA PHE A 146 -7.26 15.79 -4.51
C PHE A 146 -7.61 17.23 -4.88
N LYS A 147 -6.57 18.02 -5.22
CA LYS A 147 -6.66 19.43 -5.59
C LYS A 147 -7.44 19.67 -6.89
N GLY A 148 -7.49 18.66 -7.77
CA GLY A 148 -8.00 18.76 -9.14
C GLY A 148 -7.01 19.44 -10.09
N HIS A 149 -7.12 19.12 -11.37
CA HIS A 149 -6.29 19.73 -12.41
C HIS A 149 -6.53 21.24 -12.47
N LYS A 150 -5.55 22.01 -12.97
CA LYS A 150 -5.68 23.49 -13.06
C LYS A 150 -6.92 23.89 -13.87
N TRP A 151 -7.28 23.14 -14.91
CA TRP A 151 -8.45 23.45 -15.74
C TRP A 151 -9.77 23.24 -15.00
N GLU A 152 -9.88 22.21 -14.14
CA GLU A 152 -11.07 21.95 -13.31
C GLU A 152 -11.29 23.09 -12.32
N ARG A 153 -10.20 23.52 -11.64
CA ARG A 153 -10.24 24.59 -10.65
C ARG A 153 -10.63 25.94 -11.23
N VAL A 154 -10.18 26.23 -12.47
CA VAL A 154 -10.40 27.52 -13.13
C VAL A 154 -11.60 27.46 -14.10
N ARG A 155 -12.28 26.30 -14.23
CA ARG A 155 -13.39 26.10 -15.19
C ARG A 155 -14.53 27.07 -14.97
N SER A 156 -14.97 27.24 -13.73
CA SER A 156 -16.07 28.15 -13.36
C SER A 156 -15.74 29.60 -13.73
N GLU A 157 -14.51 30.03 -13.44
CA GLU A 157 -14.04 31.37 -13.76
C GLU A 157 -13.92 31.57 -15.28
N ARG A 158 -13.38 30.59 -16.01
CA ARG A 158 -13.32 30.62 -17.49
C ARG A 158 -14.71 30.73 -18.10
N LEU A 159 -15.67 29.93 -17.65
CA LEU A 159 -17.06 29.98 -18.11
C LEU A 159 -17.71 31.34 -17.82
N ARG A 160 -17.42 31.93 -16.64
CA ARG A 160 -17.90 33.28 -16.30
C ARG A 160 -17.34 34.34 -17.25
N ARG A 161 -16.02 34.31 -17.51
CA ARG A 161 -15.37 35.24 -18.45
C ARG A 161 -15.93 35.09 -19.86
N HIS A 162 -16.11 33.85 -20.31
CA HIS A 162 -16.73 33.55 -21.60
C HIS A 162 -18.16 34.11 -21.68
N ARG A 163 -18.98 33.88 -20.65
CA ARG A 163 -20.35 34.42 -20.59
C ARG A 163 -20.38 35.95 -20.68
N ILE A 164 -19.49 36.65 -19.98
CA ILE A 164 -19.40 38.11 -20.02
C ILE A 164 -19.00 38.60 -21.41
N ALA A 165 -17.99 37.98 -22.04
CA ALA A 165 -17.56 38.33 -23.39
C ALA A 165 -18.69 38.16 -24.42
N MET A 166 -19.46 37.07 -24.31
CA MET A 166 -20.58 36.81 -25.22
C MET A 166 -21.73 37.82 -25.11
N LYS A 167 -21.94 38.48 -23.95
CA LYS A 167 -22.97 39.51 -23.80
C LYS A 167 -22.78 40.70 -24.75
N GLY A 168 -21.53 41.08 -25.02
CA GLY A 168 -21.19 42.21 -25.91
C GLY A 168 -20.97 41.83 -27.37
N MET A 169 -21.05 40.54 -27.71
CA MET A 169 -20.59 40.01 -28.99
C MET A 169 -21.35 40.61 -30.18
N ALA A 170 -22.68 40.73 -30.09
CA ALA A 170 -23.49 41.29 -31.18
C ALA A 170 -23.10 42.74 -31.52
N LYS A 171 -22.84 43.57 -30.49
CA LYS A 171 -22.37 44.95 -30.67
C LYS A 171 -20.97 44.98 -31.28
N GLN A 172 -20.07 44.10 -30.84
CA GLN A 172 -18.74 43.97 -31.41
C GLN A 172 -18.79 43.59 -32.90
N VAL A 173 -19.61 42.59 -33.26
CA VAL A 173 -19.82 42.17 -34.65
C VAL A 173 -20.38 43.32 -35.51
N LYS A 174 -21.38 44.06 -35.00
CA LYS A 174 -21.94 45.22 -35.72
C LYS A 174 -20.89 46.32 -35.93
N SER A 175 -20.15 46.66 -34.88
CA SER A 175 -19.07 47.66 -34.96
C SER A 175 -18.01 47.24 -35.99
N TYR A 176 -17.51 46.01 -35.89
CA TYR A 176 -16.53 45.44 -36.82
C TYR A 176 -17.05 45.49 -38.26
N LYS A 177 -18.24 44.94 -38.52
CA LYS A 177 -18.85 44.95 -39.86
C LYS A 177 -19.02 46.38 -40.39
N SER A 178 -19.49 47.32 -39.56
CA SER A 178 -19.70 48.70 -39.98
C SER A 178 -18.39 49.44 -40.30
N PHE A 179 -17.33 49.20 -39.52
CA PHE A 179 -16.01 49.79 -39.72
C PHE A 179 -15.38 49.30 -41.03
N TYR A 180 -15.37 47.98 -41.23
CA TYR A 180 -14.79 47.38 -42.42
C TYR A 180 -15.66 47.55 -43.67
N HIS A 181 -16.99 47.54 -43.56
CA HIS A 181 -17.88 47.81 -44.70
C HIS A 181 -17.67 49.22 -45.28
N ARG A 182 -17.36 50.22 -44.44
CA ARG A 182 -17.07 51.60 -44.91
C ARG A 182 -15.68 51.75 -45.50
N ARG A 183 -14.74 50.87 -45.16
CA ARG A 183 -13.32 50.95 -45.56
C ARG A 183 -12.93 49.97 -46.66
N ARG A 184 -13.81 49.03 -47.01
CA ARG A 184 -13.61 48.17 -48.16
C ARG A 184 -13.84 49.01 -49.43
N PRO A 185 -12.86 49.13 -50.33
CA PRO A 185 -13.09 49.76 -51.61
C PRO A 185 -14.15 48.93 -52.34
N SER A 186 -15.24 49.56 -52.76
CA SER A 186 -16.20 48.91 -53.65
C SER A 186 -15.59 48.89 -55.06
N PRO A 187 -15.44 47.71 -55.68
CA PRO A 187 -14.73 47.58 -56.96
C PRO A 187 -15.40 48.33 -58.11
N LEU A 188 -16.69 48.65 -57.98
CA LEU A 188 -17.48 49.41 -58.94
C LEU A 188 -17.62 50.90 -58.59
N ALA A 189 -17.11 51.36 -57.44
CA ALA A 189 -17.18 52.79 -57.13
C ALA A 189 -16.08 53.54 -57.87
N THR A 190 -16.47 54.70 -58.40
CA THR A 190 -15.52 55.67 -58.92
C THR A 190 -14.55 56.09 -57.81
N PRO A 191 -13.24 56.17 -58.09
CA PRO A 191 -12.27 56.64 -57.10
C PRO A 191 -12.67 58.03 -56.61
N ARG A 192 -12.68 58.22 -55.29
CA ARG A 192 -12.97 59.54 -54.71
C ARG A 192 -11.80 60.46 -55.04
N ALA A 193 -12.09 61.64 -55.59
CA ALA A 193 -11.08 62.66 -55.81
C ALA A 193 -10.46 63.04 -54.46
N ASN A 194 -9.21 62.61 -54.23
CA ASN A 194 -8.47 63.00 -53.04
C ASN A 194 -7.77 64.31 -53.35
N SER A 195 -8.26 65.42 -52.80
CA SER A 195 -7.68 66.75 -52.99
C SER A 195 -6.39 66.96 -52.19
N GLN A 196 -5.96 65.98 -51.40
CA GLN A 196 -4.67 66.02 -50.72
C GLN A 196 -3.56 65.81 -51.73
N LYS A 197 -2.76 66.85 -51.93
CA LYS A 197 -1.50 66.75 -52.67
C LYS A 197 -0.61 65.75 -51.93
N LEU A 198 -0.20 64.72 -52.65
CA LEU A 198 0.82 63.80 -52.17
C LEU A 198 2.08 64.61 -51.84
N PRO A 199 2.82 64.25 -50.79
CA PRO A 199 4.02 64.97 -50.39
C PRO A 199 5.12 64.69 -51.42
N PHE A 200 5.15 65.51 -52.46
CA PHE A 200 6.24 65.67 -53.41
C PHE A 200 6.54 67.16 -53.50
#